data_AF-A0A9X1A9H0-F1
#
_entry.id   AF-A0A9X1A9H0-F1
#
_cell.length_a   1.000
_cell.length_b   1.000
_cell.length_c   1.000
_cell.angle_alpha   90.00
_cell.angle_beta   90.00
_cell.angle_gamma   90.00
#
_symmetry.space_group_name_H-M   'P 1'
#
loop_
_entity.id
_entity.type
_entity.pdbx_description
1 polymer ?
#
loop_
_entity_poly.entity_id
_entity_poly.type
_entity_poly.pdbx_seq_one_letter_code
_entity_poly.pdbx_strand_id
1 'polypeptide(L)'
;MARPLDACISPAAAARHKKHRTGKVKLGKCILSSRADAETKQPFSVNVLRLREIEQLIVARHGQFVPETDDADLFIKAAAYALNAHCRRRGLDFEVALRGWCNRWCPWVLSQAATLLRPILHALRSRRLDLGADEVAGLLNVTLWERNAQEFRSIGACDVPTEIRKGIARNVKRDRDRERQVNKRRAAGVQPRKQWEAANSLSKTRPWEAEGISRAQWYRRHNATGPSRLGIIKSSGDTLVSSPLGAPFQIKAPSGVVASFKSPSANDDEPLHAVEEVSRRMGVAS
;
A
#
# COMPACT_ATOMS: atom_id res chain seq x y z
N MET A 1 -23.79 -41.84 -12.67
CA MET A 1 -23.83 -40.47 -13.22
C MET A 1 -24.26 -39.52 -12.11
N ALA A 2 -23.33 -38.81 -11.48
CA ALA A 2 -23.62 -37.86 -10.41
C ALA A 2 -23.21 -36.44 -10.87
N ARG A 3 -24.17 -35.52 -10.93
CA ARG A 3 -23.95 -34.10 -11.24
C ARG A 3 -23.35 -33.40 -10.01
N PRO A 4 -22.47 -32.39 -10.19
CA PRO A 4 -21.92 -31.65 -9.07
C PRO A 4 -22.99 -30.76 -8.42
N LEU A 5 -22.89 -30.63 -7.10
CA LEU A 5 -23.73 -29.77 -6.26
C LEU A 5 -23.42 -28.30 -6.56
N ASP A 6 -24.20 -27.70 -7.47
CA ASP A 6 -24.27 -26.24 -7.56
C ASP A 6 -24.84 -25.71 -6.24
N ALA A 7 -23.99 -25.01 -5.48
CA ALA A 7 -24.37 -24.34 -4.26
C ALA A 7 -25.37 -23.22 -4.57
N CYS A 8 -26.67 -23.54 -4.53
CA CYS A 8 -27.74 -22.56 -4.49
C CYS A 8 -27.61 -21.71 -3.22
N ILE A 9 -26.90 -20.58 -3.30
CA ILE A 9 -26.96 -19.54 -2.29
C ILE A 9 -28.44 -19.11 -2.19
N SER A 10 -29.08 -19.41 -1.06
CA SER A 10 -30.47 -19.04 -0.80
C SER A 10 -30.72 -17.57 -1.17
N PRO A 11 -31.87 -17.22 -1.79
CA PRO A 11 -32.24 -15.84 -2.13
C PRO A 11 -32.14 -14.89 -0.94
N ALA A 12 -32.39 -15.39 0.28
CA ALA A 12 -32.26 -14.64 1.52
C ALA A 12 -30.80 -14.31 1.86
N ALA A 13 -29.86 -15.21 1.59
CA ALA A 13 -28.43 -14.97 1.78
C ALA A 13 -27.89 -13.97 0.75
N ALA A 14 -28.32 -14.08 -0.51
CA ALA A 14 -27.99 -13.10 -1.55
C ALA A 14 -28.58 -11.70 -1.25
N ALA A 15 -29.82 -11.64 -0.75
CA ALA A 15 -30.45 -10.39 -0.32
C ALA A 15 -29.77 -9.77 0.91
N ARG A 16 -29.36 -10.59 1.90
CA ARG A 16 -28.52 -10.16 3.03
C ARG A 16 -27.17 -9.63 2.56
N HIS A 17 -26.51 -10.30 1.61
CA HIS A 17 -25.23 -9.85 1.07
C HIS A 17 -25.36 -8.52 0.28
N LYS A 18 -26.49 -8.30 -0.42
CA LYS A 18 -26.80 -7.05 -1.12
C LYS A 18 -27.12 -5.91 -0.14
N LYS A 19 -27.81 -6.20 0.97
CA LYS A 19 -28.11 -5.27 2.08
C LYS A 19 -26.83 -4.63 2.64
N HIS A 20 -25.76 -5.41 2.83
CA HIS A 20 -24.49 -4.89 3.36
C HIS A 20 -23.76 -3.95 2.39
N ARG A 21 -23.98 -4.09 1.07
CA ARG A 21 -23.31 -3.28 0.05
C ARG A 21 -24.00 -1.95 -0.24
N THR A 22 -25.34 -1.90 -0.19
CA THR A 22 -26.10 -0.69 -0.56
C THR A 22 -26.70 0.05 0.64
N GLY A 23 -26.64 -0.53 1.85
CA GLY A 23 -27.33 0.01 3.03
C GLY A 23 -28.86 0.03 2.90
N LYS A 24 -29.42 -0.54 1.81
CA LYS A 24 -30.85 -0.51 1.50
C LYS A 24 -31.35 -1.93 1.29
N VAL A 25 -32.43 -2.30 1.99
CA VAL A 25 -33.20 -3.51 1.73
C VAL A 25 -34.22 -3.17 0.65
N LYS A 26 -34.09 -3.81 -0.51
CA LYS A 26 -35.02 -3.65 -1.64
C LYS A 26 -35.85 -4.90 -1.83
N LEU A 27 -37.12 -4.73 -2.18
CA LEU A 27 -38.01 -5.78 -2.65
C LEU A 27 -38.57 -5.29 -4.01
N GLY A 28 -38.09 -5.90 -5.09
CA GLY A 28 -38.27 -5.35 -6.44
C GLY A 28 -37.66 -3.93 -6.57
N LYS A 29 -38.48 -2.96 -6.98
CA LYS A 29 -38.08 -1.54 -7.09
C LYS A 29 -38.27 -0.74 -5.79
N CYS A 30 -39.01 -1.27 -4.81
CA CYS A 30 -39.33 -0.58 -3.58
C CYS A 30 -38.23 -0.75 -2.52
N ILE A 31 -37.90 0.33 -1.80
CA ILE A 31 -36.96 0.33 -0.67
C ILE A 31 -37.77 0.16 0.60
N LEU A 32 -37.61 -0.98 1.29
CA LEU A 32 -38.34 -1.28 2.52
C LEU A 32 -37.68 -0.68 3.76
N SER A 33 -36.35 -0.61 3.76
CA SER A 33 -35.60 0.06 4.81
C SER A 33 -34.26 0.53 4.26
N SER A 34 -33.94 1.80 4.43
CA SER A 34 -32.57 2.30 4.29
C SER A 34 -31.97 2.47 5.67
N ARG A 35 -30.80 1.90 5.89
CA ARG A 35 -29.95 2.29 7.00
C ARG A 35 -29.47 3.71 6.69
N ALA A 36 -29.59 4.64 7.65
CA ALA A 36 -29.26 6.07 7.51
C ALA A 36 -27.73 6.30 7.38
N ASP A 37 -27.07 5.58 6.47
CA ASP A 37 -25.69 5.13 6.65
C ASP A 37 -24.60 5.99 5.99
N ALA A 38 -24.94 7.18 5.50
CA ALA A 38 -23.95 8.08 4.88
C ALA A 38 -23.90 9.50 5.47
N GLU A 39 -25.00 10.00 6.04
CA GLU A 39 -25.12 11.42 6.39
C GLU A 39 -24.62 11.75 7.82
N THR A 40 -24.63 10.75 8.73
CA THR A 40 -24.14 10.90 10.11
C THR A 40 -22.68 10.50 10.31
N LYS A 41 -22.03 9.86 9.34
CA LYS A 41 -20.61 9.48 9.47
C LYS A 41 -19.75 10.66 9.07
N GLN A 42 -19.11 11.26 10.09
CA GLN A 42 -18.16 12.35 9.89
C GLN A 42 -17.09 11.95 8.85
N PRO A 43 -16.74 12.84 7.91
CA PRO A 43 -15.72 12.54 6.92
C PRO A 43 -14.39 12.22 7.60
N PHE A 44 -13.65 11.28 7.02
CA PHE A 44 -12.32 10.92 7.51
C PHE A 44 -11.42 12.17 7.57
N SER A 45 -10.82 12.40 8.73
CA SER A 45 -9.90 13.50 8.95
C SER A 45 -8.60 12.96 9.52
N VAL A 46 -7.50 13.17 8.79
CA VAL A 46 -6.15 12.80 9.23
C VAL A 46 -5.81 13.44 10.57
N ASN A 47 -6.25 14.67 10.83
CA ASN A 47 -5.93 15.37 12.08
C ASN A 47 -6.64 14.76 13.29
N VAL A 48 -7.87 14.25 13.10
CA VAL A 48 -8.60 13.56 14.17
C VAL A 48 -7.96 12.19 14.43
N LEU A 49 -7.54 11.50 13.38
CA LEU A 49 -6.77 10.28 13.52
C LEU A 49 -5.45 10.54 14.25
N ARG A 50 -4.74 11.59 13.88
CA ARG A 50 -3.48 12.01 14.50
C ARG A 50 -3.63 12.33 15.97
N LEU A 51 -4.66 13.09 16.35
CA LEU A 51 -4.94 13.37 17.75
C LEU A 51 -5.14 12.08 18.54
N ARG A 52 -5.90 11.11 17.99
CA ARG A 52 -6.09 9.79 18.61
C ARG A 52 -4.80 8.99 18.71
N GLU A 53 -3.94 9.04 17.70
CA GLU A 53 -2.63 8.37 17.73
C GLU A 53 -1.71 9.00 18.79
N ILE A 54 -1.75 10.32 18.99
CA ILE A 54 -1.03 11.01 20.08
C ILE A 54 -1.57 10.55 21.44
N GLU A 55 -2.90 10.46 21.59
CA GLU A 55 -3.53 9.94 22.80
C GLU A 55 -3.12 8.49 23.09
N GLN A 56 -3.07 7.64 22.06
CA GLN A 56 -2.58 6.27 22.18
C GLN A 56 -1.11 6.21 22.60
N LEU A 57 -0.27 7.11 22.08
CA LEU A 57 1.13 7.19 22.47
C LEU A 57 1.30 7.60 23.93
N ILE A 58 0.50 8.57 24.40
CA ILE A 58 0.48 8.98 25.82
C ILE A 58 0.10 7.79 26.69
N VAL A 59 -0.92 7.03 26.30
CA VAL A 59 -1.33 5.82 27.03
C VAL A 59 -0.24 4.77 27.03
N ALA A 60 0.42 4.54 25.89
CA ALA A 60 1.49 3.54 25.77
C ALA A 60 2.73 3.89 26.61
N ARG A 61 3.07 5.18 26.74
CA ARG A 61 4.27 5.64 27.48
C ARG A 61 4.02 5.93 28.94
N HIS A 62 2.90 6.58 29.27
CA HIS A 62 2.62 7.13 30.59
C HIS A 62 1.35 6.53 31.25
N GLY A 63 0.56 5.74 30.52
CA GLY A 63 -0.65 5.10 31.03
C GLY A 63 -1.89 6.00 30.93
N GLN A 64 -2.11 6.90 31.89
CA GLN A 64 -3.39 7.60 32.01
C GLN A 64 -3.32 9.11 31.76
N PHE A 65 -2.25 9.77 32.19
CA PHE A 65 -2.01 11.20 31.96
C PHE A 65 -0.51 11.44 31.78
N VAL A 66 -0.16 12.56 31.15
CA VAL A 66 1.24 12.95 30.97
C VAL A 66 1.74 13.52 32.30
N PRO A 67 2.82 12.98 32.89
CA PRO A 67 3.41 13.55 34.09
C PRO A 67 4.03 14.94 33.81
N GLU A 68 4.31 15.70 34.86
CA GLU A 68 5.03 16.99 34.77
C GLU A 68 6.52 16.73 34.51
N THR A 69 6.81 16.25 33.30
CA THR A 69 8.14 15.96 32.77
C THR A 69 8.47 16.92 31.64
N ASP A 70 9.76 17.10 31.37
CA ASP A 70 10.27 18.01 30.32
C ASP A 70 9.64 17.77 28.93
N ASP A 71 9.23 16.54 28.63
CA ASP A 71 8.63 16.16 27.35
C ASP A 71 7.14 16.56 27.21
N ALA A 72 6.47 16.94 28.30
CA ALA A 72 5.04 17.21 28.30
C ALA A 72 4.65 18.34 27.34
N ASP A 73 5.50 19.36 27.23
CA ASP A 73 5.34 20.48 26.31
C ASP A 73 5.30 20.01 24.85
N LEU A 74 6.04 18.96 24.52
CA LEU A 74 6.12 18.41 23.17
C LEU A 74 4.79 17.74 22.78
N PHE A 75 4.18 16.98 23.70
CA PHE A 75 2.86 16.38 23.52
C PHE A 75 1.77 17.45 23.35
N ILE A 76 1.77 18.48 24.21
CA ILE A 76 0.79 19.56 24.15
C ILE A 76 0.93 20.32 22.82
N LYS A 77 2.15 20.64 22.40
CA LYS A 77 2.42 21.27 21.10
C LYS A 77 1.85 20.40 19.97
N ALA A 78 2.23 19.13 19.89
CA ALA A 78 1.77 18.22 18.84
C ALA A 78 0.24 18.11 18.77
N ALA A 79 -0.43 17.95 19.93
CA ALA A 79 -1.88 17.92 20.02
C ALA A 79 -2.52 19.26 19.60
N ALA A 80 -1.94 20.39 19.99
CA ALA A 80 -2.40 21.72 19.64
C ALA A 80 -2.37 21.97 18.13
N TYR A 81 -1.33 21.51 17.41
CA TYR A 81 -1.28 21.60 15.95
C TYR A 81 -2.42 20.81 15.28
N ALA A 82 -2.63 19.56 15.71
CA ALA A 82 -3.68 18.71 15.17
C ALA A 82 -5.09 19.29 15.44
N LEU A 83 -5.32 19.81 16.66
CA LEU A 83 -6.56 20.45 17.07
C LEU A 83 -6.84 21.74 16.31
N ASN A 84 -5.87 22.65 16.17
CA ASN A 84 -6.05 23.92 15.45
C ASN A 84 -6.55 23.67 14.01
N ALA A 85 -5.92 22.74 13.31
CA ALA A 85 -6.28 22.41 11.93
C ALA A 85 -7.62 21.63 11.83
N HIS A 86 -8.08 21.00 12.91
CA HIS A 86 -9.45 20.46 13.01
C HIS A 86 -10.48 21.56 13.28
N CYS A 87 -10.22 22.42 14.28
CA CYS A 87 -11.10 23.51 14.68
C CYS A 87 -11.34 24.50 13.55
N ARG A 88 -10.30 24.89 12.81
CA ARG A 88 -10.44 25.78 11.64
C ARG A 88 -11.34 25.22 10.54
N ARG A 89 -11.30 23.90 10.30
CA ARG A 89 -12.17 23.26 9.31
C ARG A 89 -13.63 23.20 9.73
N ARG A 90 -13.90 23.29 11.03
CA ARG A 90 -15.24 23.19 11.62
C ARG A 90 -15.79 24.52 12.13
N GLY A 91 -14.97 25.56 12.20
CA GLY A 91 -15.32 26.83 12.84
C GLY A 91 -15.48 26.71 14.36
N LEU A 92 -14.79 25.76 15.00
CA LEU A 92 -14.83 25.59 16.45
C LEU A 92 -13.82 26.51 17.14
N ASP A 93 -14.10 26.87 18.39
CA ASP A 93 -13.15 27.59 19.22
C ASP A 93 -11.98 26.68 19.61
N PHE A 94 -10.80 27.04 19.12
CA PHE A 94 -9.56 26.30 19.36
C PHE A 94 -9.11 26.38 20.82
N GLU A 95 -9.29 27.52 21.50
CA GLU A 95 -8.82 27.65 22.88
C GLU A 95 -9.63 26.74 23.81
N VAL A 96 -10.95 26.71 23.64
CA VAL A 96 -11.85 25.83 24.40
C VAL A 96 -11.51 24.35 24.14
N ALA A 97 -11.27 23.98 22.88
CA ALA A 97 -10.92 22.62 22.51
C ALA A 97 -9.57 22.18 23.12
N LEU A 98 -8.54 23.04 23.05
CA LEU A 98 -7.22 22.74 23.61
C LEU A 98 -7.28 22.63 25.14
N ARG A 99 -7.98 23.53 25.83
CA ARG A 99 -8.18 23.46 27.29
C ARG A 99 -8.91 22.18 27.69
N GLY A 100 -9.96 21.79 26.95
CA GLY A 100 -10.68 20.55 27.19
C GLY A 100 -9.80 19.32 27.02
N TRP A 101 -8.93 19.32 25.99
CA TRP A 101 -7.95 18.26 25.79
C TRP A 101 -6.90 18.20 26.92
N CYS A 102 -6.36 19.36 27.32
CA CYS A 102 -5.38 19.44 28.41
C CYS A 102 -6.00 19.02 29.75
N ASN A 103 -7.25 19.38 30.04
CA ASN A 103 -7.93 18.94 31.26
C ASN A 103 -8.00 17.41 31.38
N ARG A 104 -8.08 16.70 30.25
CA ARG A 104 -8.14 15.23 30.23
C ARG A 104 -6.76 14.60 30.38
N TRP A 105 -5.76 15.09 29.67
CA TRP A 105 -4.47 14.41 29.52
C TRP A 105 -3.33 15.01 30.35
N CYS A 106 -3.41 16.30 30.67
CA CYS A 106 -2.41 17.06 31.42
C CYS A 106 -3.09 18.07 32.37
N PRO A 107 -3.83 17.64 33.41
CA PRO A 107 -4.64 18.54 34.23
C PRO A 107 -3.80 19.60 34.96
N TRP A 108 -2.54 19.29 35.30
CA TRP A 108 -1.60 20.19 35.95
C TRP A 108 -1.26 21.43 35.09
N VAL A 109 -1.34 21.31 33.76
CA VAL A 109 -1.08 22.43 32.81
C VAL A 109 -2.09 23.56 32.98
N LEU A 110 -3.30 23.27 33.48
CA LEU A 110 -4.33 24.29 33.65
C LEU A 110 -3.92 25.38 34.64
N SER A 111 -3.21 24.99 35.70
CA SER A 111 -2.64 25.92 36.69
C SER A 111 -1.56 26.81 36.07
N GLN A 112 -0.84 26.30 35.06
CA GLN A 112 0.25 26.97 34.35
C GLN A 112 -0.15 27.45 32.95
N ALA A 113 -1.45 27.58 32.68
CA ALA A 113 -1.97 27.84 31.34
C ALA A 113 -1.45 29.15 30.73
N ALA A 114 -1.18 30.16 31.57
CA ALA A 114 -0.63 31.43 31.11
C ALA A 114 0.77 31.28 30.51
N THR A 115 1.59 30.38 31.04
CA THR A 115 2.98 30.19 30.63
C THR A 115 3.09 29.20 29.47
N LEU A 116 2.38 28.07 29.53
CA LEU A 116 2.51 27.00 28.55
C LEU A 116 1.56 27.14 27.35
N LEU A 117 0.29 27.46 27.60
CA LEU A 117 -0.71 27.49 26.52
C LEU A 117 -0.67 28.78 25.71
N ARG A 118 -0.47 29.95 26.35
CA ARG A 118 -0.49 31.25 25.63
C ARG A 118 0.52 31.35 24.50
N PRO A 119 1.80 30.95 24.66
CA PRO A 119 2.76 30.99 23.56
C PRO A 119 2.35 30.09 22.39
N ILE A 120 1.81 28.90 22.69
CA ILE A 120 1.33 27.96 21.69
C ILE A 120 0.12 28.53 20.94
N LEU A 121 -0.87 29.07 21.65
CA LEU A 121 -2.03 29.73 21.05
C LEU A 121 -1.61 30.90 20.14
N HIS A 122 -0.65 31.72 20.59
CA HIS A 122 -0.13 32.83 19.80
C HIS A 122 0.58 32.35 18.53
N ALA A 123 1.45 31.33 18.63
CA ALA A 123 2.18 30.77 17.49
C ALA A 123 1.23 30.14 16.44
N LEU A 124 0.11 29.57 16.87
CA LEU A 124 -0.85 28.87 16.01
C LEU A 124 -1.90 29.78 15.35
N ARG A 125 -2.03 31.03 15.80
CA ARG A 125 -3.00 32.01 15.23
C ARG A 125 -2.77 32.32 13.75
N SER A 126 -1.53 32.33 13.30
CA SER A 126 -1.18 32.62 11.89
C SER A 126 -1.11 31.36 11.03
N ARG A 127 -0.98 30.16 11.62
CA ARG A 127 -0.73 28.93 10.88
C ARG A 127 -2.02 28.29 10.36
N ARG A 128 -2.02 27.95 9.07
CA ARG A 128 -3.15 27.30 8.37
C ARG A 128 -3.04 25.79 8.27
N LEU A 129 -1.82 25.24 8.31
CA LEU A 129 -1.53 23.83 8.10
C LEU A 129 -1.05 23.16 9.39
N ASP A 130 -1.40 21.88 9.52
CA ASP A 130 -0.90 20.98 10.56
C ASP A 130 0.56 20.59 10.29
N LEU A 131 1.24 20.03 11.29
CA LEU A 131 2.57 19.47 11.14
C LEU A 131 2.57 18.26 10.18
N GLY A 132 3.69 18.09 9.49
CA GLY A 132 3.96 16.89 8.70
C GLY A 132 4.02 15.64 9.58
N ALA A 133 3.76 14.46 9.02
CA ALA A 133 3.81 13.20 9.77
C ALA A 133 5.18 12.98 10.45
N ASP A 134 6.26 13.30 9.75
CA ASP A 134 7.63 13.11 10.21
C ASP A 134 8.07 14.21 11.18
N GLU A 135 7.55 15.44 11.03
CA GLU A 135 7.75 16.52 12.00
C GLU A 135 7.15 16.16 13.36
N VAL A 136 5.93 15.59 13.38
CA VAL A 136 5.29 15.10 14.61
C VAL A 136 6.08 13.95 15.23
N ALA A 137 6.58 13.03 14.40
CA ALA A 137 7.38 11.91 14.90
C ALA A 137 8.72 12.38 15.48
N GLY A 138 9.35 13.40 14.88
CA GLY A 138 10.56 14.03 15.41
C GLY A 138 10.30 14.74 16.73
N LEU A 139 9.21 15.49 16.85
CA LEU A 139 8.83 16.17 18.11
C LEU A 139 8.57 15.20 19.26
N LEU A 140 7.92 14.07 18.97
CA LEU A 140 7.53 13.09 19.98
C LEU A 140 8.54 11.94 20.12
N ASN A 141 9.66 11.98 19.39
CA ASN A 141 10.64 10.90 19.32
C ASN A 141 10.00 9.52 19.10
N VAL A 142 9.09 9.41 18.13
CA VAL A 142 8.38 8.15 17.84
C VAL A 142 9.26 7.27 16.97
N THR A 143 9.65 6.11 17.51
CA THR A 143 10.46 5.14 16.78
C THR A 143 9.62 4.29 15.81
N LEU A 144 10.26 3.66 14.82
CA LEU A 144 9.60 2.75 13.91
C LEU A 144 8.99 1.54 14.64
N TRP A 145 9.63 1.10 15.72
CA TRP A 145 9.11 0.03 16.56
C TRP A 145 7.80 0.44 17.24
N GLU A 146 7.76 1.59 17.92
CA GLU A 146 6.53 2.11 18.55
C GLU A 146 5.42 2.31 17.51
N ARG A 147 5.80 2.87 16.35
CA ARG A 147 4.87 3.08 15.23
C ARG A 147 4.22 1.77 14.79
N ASN A 148 4.99 0.69 14.67
CA ASN A 148 4.48 -0.62 14.25
C ASN A 148 3.69 -1.29 15.38
N ALA A 149 4.16 -1.21 16.62
CA ALA A 149 3.49 -1.78 17.78
C ALA A 149 2.09 -1.19 18.02
N GLN A 150 1.94 0.11 17.81
CA GLN A 150 0.67 0.84 17.97
C GLN A 150 -0.11 1.01 16.65
N GLU A 151 0.41 0.47 15.53
CA GLU A 151 -0.16 0.58 14.20
C GLU A 151 -0.45 2.02 13.70
N PHE A 152 0.43 2.98 14.03
CA PHE A 152 0.24 4.38 13.64
C PHE A 152 0.25 4.57 12.12
N ARG A 153 -0.76 5.29 11.63
CA ARG A 153 -0.98 5.58 10.22
C ARG A 153 -0.66 7.02 9.87
N SER A 154 -0.90 7.98 10.77
CA SER A 154 -0.78 9.42 10.48
C SER A 154 0.51 10.08 11.01
N ILE A 155 1.11 9.50 12.07
CA ILE A 155 2.40 9.90 12.62
C ILE A 155 3.51 9.15 11.87
N GLY A 156 4.68 9.78 11.69
CA GLY A 156 5.89 9.27 11.04
C GLY A 156 6.70 8.26 11.88
N ALA A 157 8.01 8.22 11.66
CA ALA A 157 9.00 7.62 12.57
C ALA A 157 10.27 8.48 12.52
N CYS A 158 10.95 8.68 13.65
CA CYS A 158 12.11 9.56 13.75
C CYS A 158 13.45 8.87 13.41
N ASP A 159 13.54 7.56 13.68
CA ASP A 159 14.74 6.73 13.52
C ASP A 159 14.97 6.28 12.07
N VAL A 160 13.89 6.13 11.28
CA VAL A 160 13.97 5.63 9.91
C VAL A 160 13.42 6.65 8.91
N PRO A 161 14.21 7.06 7.90
CA PRO A 161 13.76 8.02 6.90
C PRO A 161 12.58 7.50 6.07
N THR A 162 11.80 8.43 5.55
CA THR A 162 10.53 8.17 4.86
C THR A 162 10.69 7.25 3.64
N GLU A 163 11.83 7.33 2.95
CA GLU A 163 12.09 6.52 1.75
C GLU A 163 12.31 5.04 2.07
N ILE A 164 13.01 4.73 3.16
CA ILE A 164 13.20 3.35 3.63
C ILE A 164 11.83 2.77 4.04
N ARG A 165 11.02 3.52 4.79
CA ARG A 165 9.66 3.08 5.19
C ARG A 165 8.76 2.80 3.99
N LYS A 166 8.78 3.68 2.98
CA LYS A 166 8.05 3.45 1.70
C LYS A 166 8.59 2.22 0.97
N GLY A 167 9.89 1.96 1.03
CA GLY A 167 10.51 0.76 0.47
C GLY A 167 9.98 -0.52 1.12
N ILE A 168 9.99 -0.58 2.46
CA ILE A 168 9.44 -1.69 3.24
C ILE A 168 7.96 -1.91 2.89
N ALA A 169 7.14 -0.86 2.90
CA ALA A 169 5.72 -0.95 2.57
C ALA A 169 5.48 -1.44 1.13
N ARG A 170 6.31 -1.02 0.17
CA ARG A 170 6.26 -1.52 -1.21
C ARG A 170 6.59 -3.01 -1.29
N ASN A 171 7.63 -3.47 -0.59
CA ASN A 171 8.01 -4.88 -0.56
C ASN A 171 6.88 -5.73 0.02
N VAL A 172 6.37 -5.36 1.20
CA VAL A 172 5.25 -6.06 1.86
C VAL A 172 4.01 -6.11 0.96
N LYS A 173 3.70 -5.02 0.24
CA LYS A 173 2.59 -5.00 -0.72
C LYS A 173 2.82 -5.98 -1.88
N ARG A 174 4.05 -6.05 -2.43
CA ARG A 174 4.38 -6.99 -3.50
C ARG A 174 4.26 -8.43 -3.02
N ASP A 175 4.70 -8.73 -1.81
CA ASP A 175 4.63 -10.09 -1.26
C ASP A 175 3.17 -10.53 -1.06
N ARG A 176 2.35 -9.67 -0.46
CA ARG A 176 0.90 -9.90 -0.33
C ARG A 176 0.20 -10.07 -1.68
N ASP A 177 0.60 -9.30 -2.70
CA ASP A 177 0.04 -9.47 -4.04
C ASP A 177 0.47 -10.81 -4.67
N ARG A 178 1.74 -11.21 -4.54
CA ARG A 178 2.20 -12.53 -4.98
C ARG A 178 1.41 -13.65 -4.32
N GLU A 179 1.23 -13.61 -3.00
CA GLU A 179 0.43 -14.57 -2.25
C GLU A 179 -1.03 -14.60 -2.74
N ARG A 180 -1.63 -13.42 -2.94
CA ARG A 180 -2.99 -13.29 -3.47
C ARG A 180 -3.12 -13.93 -4.86
N GLN A 181 -2.16 -13.70 -5.75
CA GLN A 181 -2.16 -14.31 -7.09
C GLN A 181 -1.91 -15.82 -7.05
N VAL A 182 -1.08 -16.31 -6.12
CA VAL A 182 -0.89 -17.75 -5.90
C VAL A 182 -2.20 -18.37 -5.41
N ASN A 183 -2.86 -17.78 -4.43
CA ASN A 183 -4.13 -18.26 -3.89
C ASN A 183 -5.24 -18.23 -4.95
N LYS A 184 -5.31 -17.17 -5.76
CA LYS A 184 -6.23 -17.07 -6.89
C LYS A 184 -6.00 -18.20 -7.92
N ARG A 185 -4.74 -18.47 -8.26
CA ARG A 185 -4.38 -19.57 -9.19
C ARG A 185 -4.75 -20.94 -8.62
N ARG A 186 -4.45 -21.19 -7.34
CA ARG A 186 -4.82 -22.44 -6.65
C ARG A 186 -6.34 -22.63 -6.59
N ALA A 187 -7.09 -21.57 -6.29
CA ALA A 187 -8.56 -21.62 -6.29
C ALA A 187 -9.17 -21.92 -7.66
N ALA A 188 -8.50 -21.52 -8.74
CA ALA A 188 -8.88 -21.87 -10.11
C ALA A 188 -8.45 -23.30 -10.53
N GLY A 189 -7.87 -24.09 -9.62
CA GLY A 189 -7.42 -25.46 -9.89
C GLY A 189 -6.10 -25.54 -10.65
N VAL A 190 -5.37 -24.43 -10.81
CA VAL A 190 -4.07 -24.43 -11.49
C VAL A 190 -3.05 -25.16 -10.62
N GLN A 191 -2.52 -26.27 -11.15
CA GLN A 191 -1.51 -27.06 -10.46
C GLN A 191 -0.23 -26.23 -10.22
N PRO A 192 0.46 -26.40 -9.07
CA PRO A 192 1.77 -25.82 -8.83
C PRO A 192 2.74 -26.16 -9.96
N ARG A 193 3.54 -25.16 -10.37
CA ARG A 193 4.51 -25.29 -11.47
C ARG A 193 5.40 -26.53 -11.34
N LYS A 194 5.87 -26.85 -10.12
CA LYS A 194 6.67 -28.06 -9.86
C LYS A 194 5.93 -29.37 -10.19
N GLN A 195 4.63 -29.45 -9.89
CA GLN A 195 3.81 -30.64 -10.19
C GLN A 195 3.55 -30.74 -11.70
N TRP A 196 3.22 -29.62 -12.34
CA TRP A 196 3.05 -29.57 -13.79
C TRP A 196 4.33 -29.95 -14.52
N GLU A 197 5.49 -29.41 -14.10
CA GLU A 197 6.80 -29.75 -14.65
C GLU A 197 7.18 -31.20 -14.38
N ALA A 198 6.83 -31.79 -13.23
CA ALA A 198 7.07 -33.21 -13.00
C ALA A 198 6.28 -34.11 -13.96
N ALA A 199 5.01 -33.77 -14.25
CA ALA A 199 4.15 -34.55 -15.13
C ALA A 199 4.41 -34.29 -16.63
N ASN A 200 4.79 -33.07 -17.02
CA ASN A 200 4.90 -32.64 -18.43
C ASN A 200 6.35 -32.44 -18.91
N SER A 201 7.36 -32.62 -18.06
CA SER A 201 8.76 -32.51 -18.48
C SER A 201 9.19 -33.72 -19.30
N LEU A 202 9.09 -33.60 -20.62
CA LEU A 202 9.61 -34.56 -21.59
C LEU A 202 11.11 -34.89 -21.37
N SER A 203 11.87 -33.94 -20.83
CA SER A 203 13.27 -34.15 -20.47
C SER A 203 13.50 -35.08 -19.28
N LYS A 204 12.52 -35.22 -18.37
CA LYS A 204 12.58 -36.18 -17.27
C LYS A 204 12.14 -37.57 -17.73
N THR A 205 11.11 -37.66 -18.56
CA THR A 205 10.60 -38.93 -19.09
C THR A 205 11.53 -39.55 -20.14
N ARG A 206 12.41 -38.74 -20.77
CA ARG A 206 13.42 -39.16 -21.78
C ARG A 206 12.88 -40.19 -22.78
N PRO A 207 11.73 -39.92 -23.45
CA PRO A 207 11.06 -40.91 -24.32
C PRO A 207 11.94 -41.41 -25.46
N TRP A 208 12.91 -40.61 -25.91
CA TRP A 208 13.87 -40.98 -26.95
C TRP A 208 14.78 -42.16 -26.58
N GLU A 209 15.02 -42.42 -25.29
CA GLU A 209 15.79 -43.58 -24.85
C GLU A 209 15.00 -44.86 -24.98
N ALA A 210 13.70 -44.81 -24.69
CA ALA A 210 12.80 -45.95 -24.88
C ALA A 210 12.65 -46.32 -26.37
N GLU A 211 12.70 -45.32 -27.26
CA GLU A 211 12.67 -45.54 -28.71
C GLU A 211 14.05 -45.84 -29.33
N GLY A 212 15.13 -45.80 -28.54
CA GLY A 212 16.50 -46.06 -29.02
C GLY A 212 17.03 -45.00 -30.01
N ILE A 213 16.51 -43.77 -29.95
CA ILE A 213 16.83 -42.69 -30.90
C ILE A 213 17.54 -41.55 -30.16
N SER A 214 18.38 -40.80 -30.87
CA SER A 214 19.00 -39.60 -30.28
C SER A 214 17.96 -38.53 -29.93
N ARG A 215 18.16 -37.82 -28.82
CA ARG A 215 17.30 -36.70 -28.37
C ARG A 215 16.97 -35.71 -29.49
N ALA A 216 17.97 -35.31 -30.27
CA ALA A 216 17.81 -34.36 -31.36
C ALA A 216 16.89 -34.90 -32.46
N GLN A 217 17.00 -36.18 -32.80
CA GLN A 217 16.17 -36.81 -33.81
C GLN A 217 14.74 -37.01 -33.30
N TRP A 218 14.53 -37.33 -32.02
CA TRP A 218 13.19 -37.42 -31.43
C TRP A 218 12.45 -36.09 -31.50
N TYR A 219 13.10 -34.98 -31.11
CA TYR A 219 12.51 -33.64 -31.25
C TYR A 219 12.28 -33.25 -32.71
N ARG A 220 13.15 -33.62 -33.66
CA ARG A 220 12.91 -33.36 -35.10
C ARG A 220 11.71 -34.13 -35.66
N ARG A 221 11.46 -35.35 -35.17
CA ARG A 221 10.31 -36.17 -35.57
C ARG A 221 9.00 -35.67 -34.95
N HIS A 222 9.03 -35.25 -33.68
CA HIS A 222 7.83 -34.89 -32.91
C HIS A 222 7.52 -33.38 -32.92
N ASN A 223 8.52 -32.51 -33.10
CA ASN A 223 8.30 -31.13 -33.55
C ASN A 223 8.18 -31.17 -35.07
N ALA A 224 7.04 -31.65 -35.57
CA ALA A 224 6.59 -31.15 -36.85
C ALA A 224 6.55 -29.63 -36.71
N THR A 225 7.34 -28.91 -37.50
CA THR A 225 7.12 -27.49 -37.75
C THR A 225 5.73 -27.40 -38.36
N GLY A 226 4.70 -27.35 -37.51
CA GLY A 226 3.35 -27.05 -37.94
C GLY A 226 3.42 -25.73 -38.70
N PRO A 227 2.62 -25.55 -39.76
CA PRO A 227 2.61 -24.28 -40.49
C PRO A 227 2.48 -23.17 -39.46
N SER A 228 3.44 -22.25 -39.45
CA SER A 228 3.39 -21.07 -38.61
C SER A 228 2.00 -20.48 -38.77
N ARG A 229 1.23 -20.38 -37.68
CA ARG A 229 -0.02 -19.61 -37.70
C ARG A 229 0.40 -18.20 -38.09
N LEU A 230 0.26 -17.88 -39.38
CA LEU A 230 0.03 -16.51 -39.81
C LEU A 230 -1.23 -16.13 -39.06
N GLY A 231 -1.04 -15.50 -37.90
CA GLY A 231 -2.14 -14.91 -37.17
C GLY A 231 -2.84 -14.04 -38.19
N ILE A 232 -4.11 -14.31 -38.45
CA ILE A 232 -5.00 -13.33 -39.04
C ILE A 232 -4.89 -12.16 -38.07
N ILE A 233 -4.04 -11.19 -38.40
CA ILE A 233 -4.01 -9.90 -37.77
C ILE A 233 -5.41 -9.40 -38.03
N LYS A 234 -6.28 -9.43 -37.01
CA LYS A 234 -7.51 -8.64 -37.04
C LYS A 234 -7.00 -7.21 -37.14
N SER A 235 -6.95 -6.70 -38.35
CA SER A 235 -6.60 -5.32 -38.68
C SER A 235 -7.65 -4.41 -38.05
N SER A 236 -7.50 -4.16 -36.77
CA SER A 236 -8.17 -3.11 -36.06
C SER A 236 -7.08 -2.40 -35.29
N GLY A 237 -6.36 -1.51 -35.99
CA GLY A 237 -5.50 -0.56 -35.29
C GLY A 237 -4.27 -0.03 -36.01
N ASP A 238 -3.84 -0.56 -37.16
CA ASP A 238 -2.69 0.01 -37.86
C ASP A 238 -3.14 0.93 -38.99
N THR A 239 -2.98 2.23 -38.73
CA THR A 239 -3.17 3.34 -39.65
C THR A 239 -2.31 3.13 -40.91
N LEU A 240 -2.94 3.06 -42.08
CA LEU A 240 -2.23 3.06 -43.35
C LEU A 240 -1.53 4.41 -43.50
N VAL A 241 -0.20 4.42 -43.48
CA VAL A 241 0.58 5.51 -44.08
C VAL A 241 0.33 5.41 -45.57
N SER A 242 -0.47 6.32 -46.11
CA SER A 242 -0.65 6.50 -47.55
C SER A 242 0.71 6.78 -48.19
N SER A 243 1.24 5.82 -48.95
CA SER A 243 2.28 6.09 -49.94
C SER A 243 1.64 6.73 -51.18
N PRO A 244 2.09 7.91 -51.61
CA PRO A 244 1.95 8.30 -53.01
C PRO A 244 3.11 7.71 -53.81
N LEU A 245 2.77 7.23 -54.99
CA LEU A 245 3.66 6.73 -56.04
C LEU A 245 4.74 7.76 -56.41
N GLY A 246 5.97 7.26 -56.60
CA GLY A 246 6.89 7.79 -57.61
C GLY A 246 8.09 8.61 -57.13
N ALA A 247 9.17 7.94 -56.70
CA ALA A 247 10.56 8.34 -56.97
C ALA A 247 11.53 7.20 -56.63
N PRO A 248 12.56 6.90 -57.45
CA PRO A 248 13.55 5.89 -57.13
C PRO A 248 14.48 6.37 -56.00
N PHE A 249 14.43 5.70 -54.85
CA PHE A 249 15.30 5.99 -53.70
C PHE A 249 16.70 5.40 -53.95
N GLN A 250 17.67 6.26 -54.25
CA GLN A 250 19.09 5.90 -54.30
C GLN A 250 19.59 5.54 -52.90
N ILE A 251 20.19 4.36 -52.76
CA ILE A 251 20.89 3.94 -51.55
C ILE A 251 22.17 4.79 -51.43
N LYS A 252 22.15 5.79 -50.55
CA LYS A 252 23.37 6.47 -50.07
C LYS A 252 23.79 5.82 -48.75
N ALA A 253 25.00 5.28 -48.72
CA ALA A 253 25.61 4.75 -47.49
C ALA A 253 25.71 5.85 -46.42
N PRO A 254 25.29 5.61 -45.16
CA PRO A 254 25.53 6.58 -44.10
C PRO A 254 26.98 6.52 -43.64
N SER A 255 27.69 7.63 -43.89
CA SER A 255 28.91 8.02 -43.22
C SER A 255 28.70 8.12 -41.70
N GLY A 256 29.76 7.78 -40.95
CA GLY A 256 29.75 7.57 -39.52
C GLY A 256 29.11 8.66 -38.66
N VAL A 257 28.40 8.18 -37.63
CA VAL A 257 28.17 8.91 -36.38
C VAL A 257 28.46 7.93 -35.25
N VAL A 258 29.55 8.18 -34.54
CA VAL A 258 29.99 7.45 -33.35
C VAL A 258 29.06 7.83 -32.21
N ALA A 259 28.22 6.90 -31.74
CA ALA A 259 27.48 7.05 -30.49
C ALA A 259 28.31 6.43 -29.35
N SER A 260 28.87 7.29 -28.49
CA SER A 260 29.58 6.88 -27.27
C SER A 260 28.66 6.08 -26.35
N PHE A 261 28.97 4.79 -26.23
CA PHE A 261 28.40 3.90 -25.24
C PHE A 261 28.98 4.26 -23.87
N LYS A 262 28.18 4.83 -22.98
CA LYS A 262 28.57 5.05 -21.57
C LYS A 262 28.16 3.81 -20.78
N SER A 263 29.16 2.99 -20.44
CA SER A 263 29.00 1.80 -19.61
C SER A 263 28.48 2.15 -18.20
N PRO A 264 27.60 1.35 -17.59
CA PRO A 264 27.20 1.55 -16.20
C PRO A 264 28.37 1.27 -15.25
N SER A 265 28.65 2.25 -14.38
CA SER A 265 29.64 2.17 -13.30
C SER A 265 29.16 1.22 -12.20
N ALA A 266 30.03 0.31 -11.77
CA ALA A 266 29.80 -0.73 -10.77
C ALA A 266 30.04 -0.24 -9.33
N ASN A 267 29.23 0.70 -8.82
CA ASN A 267 29.34 1.19 -7.42
C ASN A 267 27.97 1.53 -6.78
N ASP A 268 26.94 0.70 -7.00
CA ASP A 268 25.62 0.83 -6.34
C ASP A 268 25.27 -0.40 -5.47
N ASP A 269 26.29 -1.05 -4.89
CA ASP A 269 26.11 -2.06 -3.84
C ASP A 269 26.35 -1.43 -2.47
N GLU A 270 25.29 -0.83 -1.90
CA GLU A 270 25.06 -0.54 -0.47
C GLU A 270 23.78 0.30 -0.38
N PRO A 271 22.67 -0.19 0.24
CA PRO A 271 22.65 -0.49 1.66
C PRO A 271 21.76 -1.72 1.96
N LEU A 272 22.32 -2.93 1.79
CA LEU A 272 21.65 -4.16 2.25
C LEU A 272 22.00 -4.48 3.71
N HIS A 273 23.11 -3.95 4.23
CA HIS A 273 23.54 -4.17 5.61
C HIS A 273 22.62 -3.50 6.64
N ALA A 274 22.08 -2.31 6.36
CA ALA A 274 21.19 -1.60 7.29
C ALA A 274 19.82 -2.30 7.48
N VAL A 275 19.35 -3.07 6.49
CA VAL A 275 18.05 -3.75 6.54
C VAL A 275 18.14 -5.07 7.32
N GLU A 276 19.28 -5.75 7.25
CA GLU A 276 19.57 -6.97 8.00
C GLU A 276 19.80 -6.70 9.49
N GLU A 277 20.47 -5.59 9.82
CA GLU A 277 20.73 -5.22 11.22
C GLU A 277 19.44 -4.80 11.95
N VAL A 278 18.52 -4.11 11.26
CA VAL A 278 17.17 -3.81 11.77
C VAL A 278 16.33 -5.10 11.92
N SER A 279 16.47 -6.06 11.00
CA SER A 279 15.74 -7.34 11.11
C SER A 279 16.23 -8.22 12.26
N ARG A 280 17.55 -8.26 12.53
CA ARG A 280 18.13 -9.00 13.68
C ARG A 280 17.72 -8.39 15.02
N ARG A 281 17.61 -7.06 15.10
CA ARG A 281 17.18 -6.35 16.32
C ARG A 281 15.68 -6.50 16.61
N MET A 282 14.89 -6.88 15.60
CA MET A 282 13.43 -7.04 15.69
C MET A 282 12.96 -8.46 16.00
N GLY A 283 13.86 -9.43 16.21
CA GLY A 283 13.50 -10.76 16.71
C GLY A 283 12.50 -11.53 15.84
N VAL A 284 12.41 -11.21 14.55
CA VAL A 284 11.56 -11.97 13.62
C VAL A 284 12.38 -13.16 13.12
N ALA A 285 12.31 -14.26 13.84
CA ALA A 285 12.84 -15.54 13.41
C ALA A 285 12.18 -15.96 12.08
N SER A 286 13.01 -16.50 11.19
CA SER A 286 12.62 -17.08 9.89
C SER A 286 11.68 -18.28 10.02
#